data_AF-A0A2D7RA88-F1
#
_entry.id   AF-A0A2D7RA88-F1
#
_cell.length_a   1.000
_cell.length_b   1.000
_cell.length_c   1.000
_cell.angle_alpha   90.00
_cell.angle_beta   90.00
_cell.angle_gamma   90.00
#
_symmetry.space_group_name_H-M   'P 1'
#
loop_
_entity.id
_entity.type
_entity.pdbx_description
1 polymer ?
#
loop_
_entity_poly.entity_id
_entity_poly.type
_entity_poly.pdbx_seq_one_letter_code
_entity_poly.pdbx_strand_id
1 'polypeptide(L)'
;MSNKYHFASPIISEGALLASSKDEKINSSGISDAHSLLTIREVVPAAQFIIRGDRGDESFGLSLDQNVKMAFPLEPCTYRYNSKSQLYWLGPDEWLLVSVSESILE
;
A
#
# COMPACT_ATOMS: atom_id res chain seq x y z
N MET A 1 -5.14 9.71 -31.61
CA MET A 1 -5.94 8.78 -30.77
C MET A 1 -5.52 9.02 -29.34
N SER A 2 -6.46 9.41 -28.47
CA SER A 2 -6.17 9.81 -27.08
C SER A 2 -6.31 8.58 -26.18
N ASN A 3 -5.22 8.14 -25.56
CA ASN A 3 -5.24 7.07 -24.56
C ASN A 3 -5.92 7.59 -23.30
N LYS A 4 -7.19 7.24 -23.12
CA LYS A 4 -7.97 7.54 -21.92
C LYS A 4 -7.73 6.46 -20.86
N TYR A 5 -6.53 6.38 -20.32
CA TYR A 5 -6.33 5.65 -19.07
C TYR A 5 -6.73 6.57 -17.93
N HIS A 6 -7.82 6.22 -17.26
CA HIS A 6 -8.34 6.99 -16.14
C HIS A 6 -7.61 6.52 -14.88
N PHE A 7 -6.44 7.11 -14.59
CA PHE A 7 -5.87 7.03 -13.26
C PHE A 7 -6.85 7.75 -12.33
N ALA A 8 -7.52 7.01 -11.45
CA ALA A 8 -8.28 7.63 -10.38
C ALA A 8 -7.32 8.56 -9.63
N SER A 9 -7.76 9.78 -9.32
CA SER A 9 -6.97 10.76 -8.59
C SER A 9 -6.28 10.08 -7.40
N PRO A 10 -4.97 10.27 -7.19
CA PRO A 10 -4.32 9.73 -6.00
C PRO A 10 -5.11 10.16 -4.78
N ILE A 11 -5.38 9.22 -3.88
CA ILE A 11 -5.78 9.61 -2.52
C ILE A 11 -4.51 10.17 -1.91
N ILE A 12 -4.32 11.48 -2.05
CA ILE A 12 -3.31 12.21 -1.29
C ILE A 12 -3.86 12.24 0.13
N SER A 13 -3.45 11.27 0.93
CA SER A 13 -3.64 11.34 2.38
C SER A 13 -2.63 12.36 2.91
N GLU A 14 -2.98 13.64 2.80
CA GLU A 14 -2.44 14.62 3.76
C GLU A 14 -3.00 14.18 5.10
N GLY A 15 -2.15 13.52 5.88
CA GLY A 15 -2.52 12.63 6.98
C GLY A 15 -3.78 13.07 7.72
N ALA A 16 -4.80 12.23 7.65
CA ALA A 16 -5.79 12.18 8.72
C ALA A 16 -5.06 11.60 9.94
N LEU A 17 -4.18 12.42 10.54
CA LEU A 17 -3.53 12.12 11.80
C LEU A 17 -4.67 11.75 12.74
N LEU A 18 -4.67 10.51 13.23
CA LEU A 18 -5.57 10.14 14.31
C LEU A 18 -5.29 11.12 15.45
N ALA A 19 -6.16 12.11 15.59
CA ALA A 19 -6.14 13.03 16.71
C ALA A 19 -6.18 12.15 17.97
N SER A 20 -5.09 12.17 18.74
CA SER A 20 -4.84 11.35 19.93
C SER A 20 -4.27 9.94 19.68
N SER A 21 -3.01 9.85 19.21
CA SER A 21 -2.08 8.86 19.74
C SER A 21 -1.81 9.19 21.21
N LYS A 22 -2.69 8.77 22.12
CA LYS A 22 -2.30 8.62 23.53
C LYS A 22 -1.49 7.33 23.59
N ASP A 23 -0.20 7.43 23.90
CA ASP A 23 0.58 6.29 24.34
C ASP A 23 -0.07 5.74 25.62
N GLU A 24 -0.95 4.76 25.48
CA GLU A 24 -1.50 4.05 26.63
C GLU A 24 -0.45 3.06 27.12
N LYS A 25 0.40 3.55 28.04
CA LYS A 25 1.33 2.70 28.80
C LYS A 25 0.52 1.82 29.73
N ILE A 26 0.32 0.56 29.35
CA ILE A 26 -0.19 -0.47 30.25
C ILE A 26 0.89 -0.74 31.30
N ASN A 27 0.68 -0.31 32.54
CA ASN A 27 1.61 -0.55 33.65
C ASN A 27 1.54 -2.03 34.08
N SER A 28 2.51 -2.82 33.62
CA SER A 28 2.65 -4.24 33.97
C SER A 28 3.45 -4.44 35.26
N SER A 29 2.96 -3.96 36.40
CA SER A 29 3.58 -4.29 37.69
C SER A 29 3.05 -5.62 38.25
N GLY A 30 3.25 -6.73 37.53
CA GLY A 30 2.93 -8.05 38.08
C GLY A 30 2.74 -9.26 37.15
N ILE A 31 3.34 -9.31 35.96
CA ILE A 31 3.25 -10.53 35.12
C ILE A 31 4.66 -10.94 34.67
N SER A 32 5.12 -12.08 35.20
CA SER A 32 6.29 -12.80 34.71
C SER A 32 5.98 -13.46 33.36
N ASP A 33 7.04 -13.65 32.57
CA ASP A 33 7.12 -14.42 31.33
C ASP A 33 6.70 -13.72 30.03
N ALA A 34 7.73 -13.27 29.30
CA ALA A 34 7.80 -13.08 27.85
C ALA A 34 6.52 -12.57 27.15
N HIS A 35 6.09 -11.35 27.47
CA HIS A 35 5.11 -10.66 26.64
C HIS A 35 5.75 -10.21 25.33
N SER A 36 5.46 -10.92 24.23
CA SER A 36 5.64 -10.37 22.88
C SER A 36 4.79 -9.10 22.77
N LEU A 37 5.47 -7.95 22.78
CA LEU A 37 4.83 -6.63 22.70
C LEU A 37 4.32 -6.41 21.26
N LEU A 38 3.04 -6.67 21.03
CA LEU A 38 2.36 -6.22 19.82
C LEU A 38 2.40 -4.69 19.78
N THR A 39 3.13 -4.13 18.83
CA THR A 39 3.15 -2.68 18.58
C THR A 39 2.31 -2.39 17.35
N ILE A 40 1.31 -1.52 17.51
CA ILE A 40 0.50 -1.01 16.41
C ILE A 40 0.94 0.44 16.19
N ARG A 41 1.32 0.77 14.96
CA ARG A 41 1.69 2.13 14.55
C ARG A 41 1.06 2.43 13.19
N GLU A 42 0.61 3.66 13.02
CA GLU A 42 0.25 4.16 11.69
C GLU A 42 1.50 4.29 10.81
N VAL A 43 1.45 3.69 9.62
CA VAL A 43 2.43 3.90 8.56
C VAL A 43 1.78 4.80 7.53
N VAL A 44 2.17 6.08 7.51
CA VAL A 44 1.63 7.05 6.56
C VAL A 44 2.29 6.79 5.19
N PRO A 45 1.53 6.36 4.18
CA PRO A 45 2.07 6.11 2.85
C PRO A 45 2.38 7.44 2.15
N ALA A 46 3.43 7.46 1.33
CA ALA A 46 3.76 8.63 0.51
C ALA A 46 2.70 8.89 -0.57
N ALA A 47 2.14 7.82 -1.12
CA ALA A 47 1.07 7.89 -2.11
C ALA A 47 0.29 6.57 -2.19
N GLN A 48 -0.97 6.66 -2.60
CA GLN A 48 -1.84 5.52 -2.88
C GLN A 48 -2.56 5.72 -4.21
N PHE A 49 -2.49 4.71 -5.09
CA PHE A 49 -3.13 4.72 -6.40
C PHE A 49 -3.96 3.46 -6.59
N ILE A 50 -5.23 3.64 -7.00
CA ILE A 50 -6.04 2.54 -7.52
C ILE A 50 -5.78 2.42 -9.02
N ILE A 51 -5.36 1.23 -9.43
CA ILE A 51 -5.12 0.87 -10.83
C ILE A 51 -6.24 -0.06 -11.24
N ARG A 52 -6.96 0.30 -12.31
CA ARG A 52 -8.04 -0.53 -12.88
C ARG A 52 -7.82 -0.77 -14.36
N GLY A 53 -8.07 -1.99 -14.80
CA GLY A 53 -8.05 -2.37 -16.21
C GLY A 53 -7.89 -3.87 -16.41
N ASP A 54 -8.14 -4.32 -17.63
CA ASP A 54 -8.09 -5.72 -18.00
C ASP A 54 -6.66 -6.15 -18.34
N ARG A 55 -6.13 -7.15 -17.63
CA ARG A 55 -4.78 -7.68 -17.88
C ARG A 55 -4.69 -8.47 -19.20
N GLY A 56 -5.82 -8.87 -19.77
CA GLY A 56 -5.92 -9.44 -21.12
C GLY A 56 -5.78 -8.40 -22.24
N ASP A 57 -5.93 -7.10 -21.95
CA ASP A 57 -5.65 -6.04 -22.90
C ASP A 57 -4.14 -5.79 -22.99
N GLU A 58 -3.54 -6.12 -24.14
CA GLU A 58 -2.12 -5.97 -24.41
C GLU A 58 -1.63 -4.54 -24.19
N SER A 59 -2.43 -3.54 -24.56
CA SER A 59 -2.06 -2.12 -24.47
C SER A 59 -1.99 -1.65 -23.01
N PHE A 60 -2.94 -2.11 -22.19
CA PHE A 60 -2.92 -1.89 -20.75
C PHE A 60 -1.76 -2.65 -20.09
N GLY A 61 -1.58 -3.92 -20.49
CA GLY A 61 -0.50 -4.80 -20.03
C GLY A 61 0.87 -4.15 -20.17
N LEU A 62 1.21 -3.74 -21.39
CA LEU A 62 2.46 -3.07 -21.73
C LEU A 62 2.65 -1.75 -20.99
N SER A 63 1.60 -0.94 -20.90
CA SER A 63 1.65 0.35 -20.19
C SER A 63 2.01 0.16 -18.71
N LEU A 64 1.40 -0.82 -18.05
CA LEU A 64 1.69 -1.12 -16.65
C LEU A 64 3.12 -1.62 -16.44
N ASP A 65 3.59 -2.52 -17.30
CA ASP A 65 4.94 -3.10 -17.19
C ASP A 65 6.03 -2.03 -17.34
N GLN A 66 5.80 -1.06 -18.23
CA GLN A 66 6.71 0.08 -18.44
C GLN A 66 6.77 1.04 -17.24
N ASN A 67 5.63 1.28 -16.57
CA ASN A 67 5.52 2.34 -15.56
C ASN A 67 5.70 1.83 -14.12
N VAL A 68 5.11 0.69 -13.76
CA VAL A 68 5.10 0.19 -12.37
C VAL A 68 6.36 -0.61 -12.06
N LYS A 69 7.05 -1.15 -13.07
CA LYS A 69 8.34 -1.87 -12.96
C LYS A 69 8.33 -2.96 -11.87
N MET A 70 7.19 -3.61 -11.69
CA MET A 70 6.96 -4.69 -10.73
C MET A 70 6.01 -5.68 -11.39
N ALA A 71 6.21 -6.97 -11.11
CA ALA A 71 5.23 -7.98 -11.51
C ALA A 71 3.87 -7.68 -10.84
N PHE A 72 2.79 -7.82 -11.60
CA PHE A 72 1.45 -7.67 -11.06
C PHE A 72 1.03 -8.96 -10.33
N PRO A 73 0.48 -8.86 -9.11
CA PRO A 73 -0.18 -10.01 -8.49
C PRO A 73 -1.45 -10.32 -9.28
N LEU A 74 -1.64 -11.57 -9.72
CA LEU A 74 -2.81 -11.97 -10.52
C LEU A 74 -3.78 -12.88 -9.76
N GLU A 75 -3.41 -13.31 -8.56
CA GLU A 75 -4.20 -14.22 -7.75
C GLU A 75 -4.77 -13.51 -6.51
N PRO A 76 -5.97 -13.91 -6.06
CA PRO A 76 -6.57 -13.39 -4.84
C PRO A 76 -5.62 -13.42 -3.64
N CYS A 77 -5.68 -12.38 -2.82
CA CYS A 77 -4.90 -12.25 -1.60
C CYS A 77 -3.37 -12.28 -1.80
N THR A 78 -2.88 -11.92 -2.99
CA THR A 78 -1.44 -11.79 -3.25
C THR A 78 -1.02 -10.33 -3.37
N TYR A 79 0.26 -10.07 -3.09
CA TYR A 79 0.87 -8.77 -3.28
C TYR A 79 2.31 -8.92 -3.79
N ARG A 80 2.87 -7.81 -4.26
CA ARG A 80 4.28 -7.68 -4.65
C ARG A 80 4.85 -6.41 -4.04
N TYR A 81 6.15 -6.36 -3.87
CA TYR A 81 6.81 -5.19 -3.30
C TYR A 81 8.23 -5.03 -3.83
N ASN A 82 8.73 -3.80 -3.74
CA ASN A 82 10.14 -3.46 -3.89
C ASN A 82 10.51 -2.47 -2.77
N SER A 83 11.70 -1.86 -2.84
CA SER A 83 12.16 -0.90 -1.82
C SER A 83 11.33 0.38 -1.72
N LYS A 84 10.53 0.71 -2.74
CA LYS A 84 9.79 1.98 -2.85
C LYS A 84 8.28 1.82 -2.78
N SER A 85 7.75 0.66 -3.12
CA SER A 85 6.33 0.49 -3.35
C SER A 85 5.85 -0.93 -3.08
N GLN A 86 4.56 -1.05 -2.82
CA GLN A 86 3.83 -2.30 -2.60
C GLN A 86 2.60 -2.30 -3.50
N LEU A 87 2.34 -3.40 -4.19
CA LEU A 87 1.23 -3.55 -5.11
C LEU A 87 0.35 -4.72 -4.63
N TYR A 88 -0.89 -4.41 -4.27
CA TYR A 88 -1.86 -5.35 -3.71
C TYR A 88 -2.90 -5.74 -4.76
N TRP A 89 -3.22 -7.02 -4.84
CA TRP A 89 -4.39 -7.49 -5.57
C TRP A 89 -5.67 -7.12 -4.83
N LEU A 90 -6.62 -6.47 -5.51
CA LEU A 90 -7.97 -6.22 -4.99
C LEU A 90 -9.04 -6.97 -5.78
N GLY A 91 -8.79 -7.22 -7.07
CA GLY A 91 -9.70 -7.94 -7.96
C GLY A 91 -9.01 -8.35 -9.26
N PRO A 92 -9.70 -9.12 -10.13
CA PRO A 92 -9.18 -9.53 -11.43
C PRO A 92 -8.75 -8.36 -12.34
N ASP A 93 -9.34 -7.19 -12.13
CA ASP A 93 -9.15 -5.95 -12.89
C ASP A 93 -8.80 -4.75 -11.99
N GLU A 94 -8.40 -4.99 -10.74
CA GLU A 94 -8.16 -3.92 -9.76
C GLU A 94 -6.98 -4.20 -8.82
N TRP A 95 -6.13 -3.18 -8.65
CA TRP A 95 -4.95 -3.21 -7.78
C TRP A 95 -4.78 -1.91 -6.99
N LEU A 96 -4.15 -2.01 -5.82
CA LEU A 96 -3.72 -0.86 -5.03
C LEU A 96 -2.19 -0.77 -5.02
N LEU A 97 -1.65 0.30 -5.59
CA LEU A 97 -0.23 0.64 -5.49
C LEU A 97 -0.02 1.63 -4.35
N VAL A 98 0.76 1.24 -3.36
CA VAL A 98 1.15 2.07 -2.22
C VAL A 98 2.62 2.40 -2.32
N SER A 99 2.98 3.69 -2.33
CA SER A 99 4.37 4.12 -2.20
C SER A 99 4.71 4.28 -0.73
N VAL A 100 5.85 3.73 -0.32
CA VAL A 100 6.36 3.86 1.04
C VAL A 100 7.17 5.16 1.12
N SER A 101 6.98 5.96 2.17
CA SER A 101 7.87 7.08 2.47
C SER A 101 9.13 6.53 3.13
N GLU A 102 10.30 7.02 2.71
CA GLU A 102 11.61 6.62 3.27
C GLU A 102 11.79 7.08 4.74
N SER A 103 10.88 7.88 5.28
CA SER A 103 10.98 8.54 6.59
C SER A 103 10.64 7.65 7.80
N ILE A 104 10.58 6.32 7.66
CA ILE A 104 10.25 5.39 8.75
C ILE A 104 11.44 4.48 9.12
N LEU A 105 12.61 4.69 8.50
CA LEU A 105 13.83 3.91 8.79
C LEU A 105 14.82 4.58 9.76
N GLU A 106 14.40 5.58 10.55
CA GLU A 106 15.17 6.10 11.70
C GLU A 106 14.52 5.77 13.05
#